data_AF-A0A565BKV1-F1
#
_entry.id   AF-A0A565BKV1-F1
#
_cell.length_a   1.000
_cell.length_b   1.000
_cell.length_c   1.000
_cell.angle_alpha   90.00
_cell.angle_beta   90.00
_cell.angle_gamma   90.00
#
_symmetry.space_group_name_H-M   'P 1'
#
loop_
_entity.id
_entity.type
_entity.pdbx_description
1 polymer ?
#
loop_
_entity_poly.entity_id
_entity_poly.type
_entity_poly.pdbx_seq_one_letter_code
_entity_poly.pdbx_strand_id
1 'polypeptide(L)'
;MGRIISLDGSNYHIWKGKMQDLLYVKELHVPVFEEKKPEDKTEDQWKLLHRQVCGLIRQWVDDNVRNHIENETDARSLWLKLEQM
;
A
#
# COMPACT_ATOMS: atom_id res chain seq x y z
N MET A 1 7.66 -14.21 -12.45
CA MET A 1 7.04 -13.64 -11.23
C MET A 1 5.57 -14.05 -11.24
N GLY A 2 5.11 -14.74 -10.19
CA GLY A 2 3.71 -15.16 -10.09
C GLY A 2 2.77 -13.96 -10.08
N ARG A 3 1.63 -14.07 -10.76
CA ARG A 3 0.61 -13.01 -10.81
C ARG A 3 0.08 -12.78 -9.39
N ILE A 4 0.28 -11.60 -8.82
CA ILE A 4 -0.44 -11.19 -7.62
C ILE A 4 -1.91 -11.05 -8.00
N ILE A 5 -2.79 -11.51 -7.11
CA ILE A 5 -4.24 -11.40 -7.26
C ILE A 5 -4.60 -9.93 -7.03
N SER A 6 -5.44 -9.33 -7.86
CA SER A 6 -5.96 -7.98 -7.63
C SER A 6 -7.01 -7.98 -6.53
N LEU A 7 -7.07 -6.91 -5.72
CA LEU A 7 -8.12 -6.72 -4.73
C LEU A 7 -9.43 -6.33 -5.41
N ASP A 8 -10.47 -7.17 -5.27
CA ASP A 8 -11.79 -7.00 -5.90
C ASP A 8 -12.92 -6.63 -4.91
N GLY A 9 -12.59 -6.51 -3.62
CA GLY A 9 -13.52 -6.25 -2.52
C GLY A 9 -14.00 -7.50 -1.77
N SER A 10 -13.75 -8.71 -2.28
CA SER A 10 -14.13 -9.98 -1.64
C SER A 10 -12.92 -10.75 -1.09
N ASN A 11 -11.73 -10.46 -1.61
CA ASN A 11 -10.54 -11.29 -1.43
C ASN A 11 -9.45 -10.64 -0.54
N TYR A 12 -9.80 -9.64 0.29
CA TYR A 12 -8.85 -8.86 1.07
C TYR A 12 -7.86 -9.72 1.87
N HIS A 13 -8.33 -10.72 2.62
CA HIS A 13 -7.48 -11.65 3.38
C HIS A 13 -6.36 -12.32 2.56
N ILE A 14 -6.64 -12.77 1.32
CA ILE A 14 -5.65 -13.40 0.43
C ILE A 14 -4.73 -12.34 -0.17
N TRP A 15 -5.31 -11.22 -0.62
CA TRP A 15 -4.58 -10.10 -1.19
C TRP A 15 -3.58 -9.49 -0.17
N LYS A 16 -4.02 -9.31 1.07
CA LYS A 16 -3.27 -8.70 2.18
C LYS A 16 -1.94 -9.39 2.37
N GLY A 17 -1.93 -10.72 2.52
CA GLY A 17 -0.68 -11.47 2.71
C GLY A 17 0.29 -11.30 1.54
N LYS A 18 -0.20 -11.42 0.31
CA LYS A 18 0.63 -11.24 -0.90
C LYS A 18 1.19 -9.82 -1.03
N MET A 19 0.39 -8.82 -0.68
CA MET A 19 0.82 -7.42 -0.72
C MET A 19 1.84 -7.12 0.38
N GLN A 20 1.63 -7.64 1.59
CA GLN A 20 2.60 -7.53 2.68
C GLN A 20 3.96 -8.09 2.26
N ASP A 21 4.00 -9.32 1.73
CA ASP A 21 5.24 -9.94 1.24
C ASP A 21 5.91 -9.10 0.16
N LEU A 22 5.13 -8.56 -0.79
CA LEU A 22 5.65 -7.70 -1.85
C LEU A 22 6.29 -6.42 -1.29
N LEU A 23 5.65 -5.78 -0.31
CA LEU A 23 6.17 -4.57 0.34
C LEU A 23 7.47 -4.85 1.07
N TYR A 24 7.58 -5.99 1.77
CA TYR A 24 8.83 -6.38 2.43
C TYR A 24 9.95 -6.68 1.43
N VAL A 25 9.67 -7.47 0.38
CA VAL A 25 10.66 -7.80 -0.67
C VAL A 25 11.17 -6.56 -1.39
N LYS A 26 10.35 -5.51 -1.49
CA LYS A 26 10.73 -4.24 -2.11
C LYS A 26 11.28 -3.20 -1.13
N GLU A 27 11.41 -3.53 0.15
CA GLU A 27 11.82 -2.59 1.20
C GLU A 27 10.89 -1.36 1.33
N LEU A 28 9.62 -1.55 0.96
CA LEU A 28 8.56 -0.54 0.90
C LEU A 28 7.54 -0.67 2.05
N HIS A 29 7.84 -1.49 3.05
CA HIS A 29 6.95 -1.80 4.17
C HIS A 29 6.83 -0.65 5.20
N VAL A 30 7.88 0.17 5.32
CA VAL A 30 8.02 1.18 6.39
C VAL A 30 6.84 2.18 6.44
N PRO A 31 6.42 2.83 5.33
CA PRO A 31 5.29 3.78 5.34
C PRO A 31 3.94 3.20 5.77
N VAL A 32 3.79 1.88 5.70
CA VAL A 32 2.52 1.21 5.99
C VAL A 32 2.46 0.75 7.43
N PHE A 33 3.52 0.09 7.90
CA PHE A 33 3.50 -0.65 9.16
C PHE A 33 4.19 0.08 10.31
N GLU A 34 5.18 0.94 10.03
CA GLU A 34 5.82 1.71 11.08
C GLU A 34 4.95 2.90 11.51
N GLU A 35 4.97 3.22 12.81
CA GLU A 35 4.19 4.32 13.37
C GLU A 35 4.86 5.69 13.14
N LYS A 36 6.18 5.70 12.95
CA LYS A 36 6.99 6.92 12.89
C LYS A 36 7.87 6.91 11.66
N LYS A 37 8.03 8.10 11.08
CA LYS A 37 9.05 8.37 10.05
C LYS A 37 10.45 8.06 10.62
N PRO A 38 11.30 7.33 9.90
CA PRO A 38 12.71 7.15 10.28
C PRO A 38 13.45 8.49 10.44
N GLU A 39 14.40 8.54 11.38
CA GLU A 39 15.18 9.76 11.68
C GLU A 39 16.13 10.15 10.53
N ASP A 40 16.62 9.17 9.78
CA ASP A 40 17.55 9.33 8.65
C ASP A 40 16.87 9.83 7.36
N LYS A 41 15.54 9.90 7.32
CA LYS A 41 14.79 10.38 6.14
C LYS A 41 14.35 11.83 6.28
N THR A 42 14.51 12.61 5.23
CA THR A 42 13.91 13.95 5.15
C THR A 42 12.39 13.85 4.96
N GLU A 43 11.68 14.95 5.23
CA GLU A 43 10.23 15.03 4.99
C GLU A 43 9.86 14.76 3.52
N ASP A 44 10.65 15.25 2.57
CA ASP A 44 10.37 15.05 1.14
C ASP A 44 10.65 13.61 0.70
N GLN A 45 11.71 12.99 1.22
CA GLN A 45 11.97 11.56 1.03
C GLN A 45 10.84 10.71 1.61
N TRP A 46 10.31 11.10 2.77
CA TRP A 46 9.19 10.41 3.41
C TRP A 46 7.92 10.52 2.59
N LYS A 47 7.55 11.73 2.16
CA LYS A 47 6.38 11.95 1.28
C LYS A 47 6.51 11.20 -0.04
N LEU A 48 7.71 11.18 -0.64
CA LEU A 48 7.97 10.42 -1.86
C LEU A 48 7.76 8.92 -1.62
N LEU A 49 8.27 8.39 -0.51
CA LEU A 49 8.13 6.99 -0.16
C LEU A 49 6.65 6.60 0.04
N HIS A 50 5.86 7.42 0.74
CA HIS A 50 4.41 7.22 0.86
C HIS A 50 3.74 7.16 -0.53
N ARG A 51 4.07 8.09 -1.43
CA ARG A 51 3.52 8.12 -2.79
C ARG A 51 3.90 6.89 -3.61
N GLN A 52 5.14 6.41 -3.50
CA GLN A 52 5.61 5.20 -4.16
C GLN A 52 4.84 3.98 -3.69
N VAL A 53 4.65 3.83 -2.37
CA VAL A 53 3.88 2.72 -1.81
C VAL A 53 2.42 2.79 -2.23
N CYS A 54 1.77 3.96 -2.20
CA CYS A 54 0.41 4.10 -2.71
C CYS A 54 0.31 3.70 -4.18
N GLY A 55 1.28 4.11 -5.01
CA GLY A 55 1.34 3.74 -6.43
C GLY A 55 1.55 2.25 -6.65
N LEU A 56 2.33 1.59 -5.80
CA LEU A 56 2.53 0.14 -5.86
C LEU A 56 1.24 -0.61 -5.47
N ILE A 57 0.59 -0.22 -4.37
CA ILE A 57 -0.64 -0.88 -3.91
C ILE A 57 -1.72 -0.79 -4.99
N ARG A 58 -1.94 0.39 -5.58
CA ARG A 58 -2.95 0.61 -6.64
C ARG A 58 -2.75 -0.21 -7.92
N GLN A 59 -1.56 -0.76 -8.16
CA GLN A 59 -1.34 -1.65 -9.32
C GLN A 59 -2.00 -3.01 -9.16
N TRP A 60 -2.36 -3.37 -7.93
CA TRP A 60 -2.92 -4.67 -7.57
C TRP A 60 -4.31 -4.53 -6.97
N VAL A 61 -5.06 -3.52 -7.40
CA VAL A 61 -6.41 -3.22 -6.94
C VAL A 61 -7.26 -3.02 -8.18
N ASP A 62 -8.42 -3.69 -8.25
CA ASP A 62 -9.35 -3.55 -9.36
C ASP A 62 -10.04 -2.17 -9.32
N ASP A 63 -10.56 -1.73 -10.46
CA ASP A 63 -11.10 -0.38 -10.62
C ASP A 63 -12.25 -0.06 -9.65
N ASN A 64 -13.07 -1.06 -9.29
CA ASN A 64 -14.16 -0.90 -8.33
C ASN A 64 -13.66 -0.47 -6.95
N VAL A 65 -12.54 -1.03 -6.47
CA VAL A 65 -11.91 -0.68 -5.20
C VAL A 65 -11.04 0.57 -5.34
N ARG A 66 -10.32 0.68 -6.47
CA ARG A 66 -9.36 1.76 -6.75
C ARG A 66 -9.97 3.15 -6.62
N ASN A 67 -11.20 3.34 -7.10
CA ASN A 67 -11.91 4.63 -7.05
C ASN A 67 -12.05 5.18 -5.62
N HIS A 68 -12.11 4.31 -4.60
CA HIS A 68 -12.22 4.73 -3.21
C HIS A 68 -10.89 5.18 -2.61
N ILE A 69 -9.75 4.80 -3.19
CA ILE A 69 -8.40 5.07 -2.67
C ILE A 69 -7.54 5.96 -3.60
N GLU A 70 -8.10 6.44 -4.72
CA GLU A 70 -7.35 7.18 -5.74
C GLU A 70 -6.65 8.43 -5.18
N ASN A 71 -7.32 9.14 -4.27
CA ASN A 71 -6.81 10.38 -3.68
C ASN A 71 -5.86 10.16 -2.49
N GLU A 72 -5.69 8.93 -2.00
CA GLU A 72 -4.88 8.65 -0.82
C GLU A 72 -3.39 8.88 -1.08
N THR A 73 -2.78 9.76 -0.30
CA THR A 73 -1.37 10.13 -0.50
C THR A 73 -0.46 9.50 0.55
N ASP A 74 -1.08 8.98 1.60
CA ASP A 74 -0.48 8.37 2.76
C ASP A 74 -0.71 6.85 2.72
N ALA A 75 0.38 6.08 2.76
CA ALA A 75 0.33 4.65 2.56
C ALA A 75 -0.40 3.90 3.68
N ARG A 76 -0.25 4.36 4.94
CA ARG A 76 -0.94 3.77 6.10
C ARG A 76 -2.44 4.04 6.03
N SER A 77 -2.84 5.27 5.73
CA SER A 77 -4.24 5.66 5.56
C SER A 77 -4.89 4.87 4.43
N LEU A 78 -4.21 4.72 3.29
CA LEU A 78 -4.64 3.88 2.17
C LEU A 78 -4.86 2.43 2.62
N TRP A 79 -3.88 1.84 3.32
CA TRP A 79 -3.94 0.46 3.80
C TRP A 79 -5.11 0.21 4.75
N LEU A 80 -5.30 1.10 5.73
CA LEU A 80 -6.41 1.01 6.69
C LEU A 80 -7.76 1.15 6.00
N LYS A 81 -7.86 2.00 4.98
CA LYS A 81 -9.07 2.17 4.20
C LYS A 81 -9.42 0.90 3.42
N LEU A 82 -8.43 0.20 2.87
CA LEU A 82 -8.62 -1.10 2.23
C LEU A 82 -9.03 -2.20 3.22
N GLU A 83 -8.57 -2.14 4.47
CA GLU A 83 -8.93 -3.10 5.53
C GLU A 83 -10.38 -2.94 6.02
N GLN A 84 -10.95 -1.75 5.86
CA GLN A 84 -12.30 -1.40 6.32
C GLN A 84 -13.38 -1.57 5.23
N MET A 85 -12.99 -1.94 4.00
CA MET A 85 -13.89 -2.14 2.87
C MET A 85 -14.64 -3.47 2.92
#